data_AF-A0A269YBR4-F1
#
_entry.id   AF-A0A269YBR4-F1
#
_cell.length_a   1.000
_cell.length_b   1.000
_cell.length_c   1.000
_cell.angle_alpha   90.00
_cell.angle_beta   90.00
_cell.angle_gamma   90.00
#
_symmetry.space_group_name_H-M   'P 1'
#
loop_
_entity.id
_entity.type
_entity.pdbx_description
1 polymer ?
#
loop_
_entity_poly.entity_id
_entity_poly.type
_entity_poly.pdbx_seq_one_letter_code
_entity_poly.pdbx_strand_id
1 'polypeptide(L)'
;MSEEKTKSCVMCGKTIPAYSNFCPYCGAKQPWLEEDEVQNKDVDQLMKWYQKPVGKFISLVVGAAVIYFVGSMFTLQDGPGHKTVARELTQYLFNTQDKTPYGKKPSVEADKNKGVTIKVSQNSQAVKELKAGNPDKWNYLVNRSRDRSKAFHKVYANHAYAKFKVIDKHDKKKVLLKVDSGDIKYNIADKYHK
;
A
#
# COMPACT_ATOMS: atom_id res chain seq x y z
N MET A 1 -31.26 -25.82 -28.79
CA MET A 1 -30.28 -24.74 -28.56
C MET A 1 -30.06 -24.70 -27.06
N SER A 2 -28.86 -25.03 -26.59
CA SER A 2 -28.55 -25.17 -25.16
C SER A 2 -28.46 -23.79 -24.52
N GLU A 3 -29.26 -23.53 -23.48
CA GLU A 3 -29.15 -22.30 -22.69
C GLU A 3 -27.75 -22.23 -22.06
N GLU A 4 -26.97 -21.19 -22.38
CA GLU A 4 -25.67 -20.98 -21.78
C GLU A 4 -25.85 -20.57 -20.31
N LYS A 5 -25.49 -21.48 -19.39
CA LYS A 5 -25.51 -21.21 -17.95
C LYS A 5 -24.62 -20.01 -17.62
N THR A 6 -25.15 -19.05 -16.86
CA THR A 6 -24.42 -17.86 -16.40
C THR A 6 -24.32 -17.80 -14.88
N LYS A 7 -23.32 -17.10 -14.37
CA LYS A 7 -23.09 -16.83 -12.94
C LYS A 7 -22.79 -15.35 -12.70
N SER A 8 -23.02 -14.84 -11.49
CA SER A 8 -22.65 -13.47 -11.14
C SER A 8 -21.23 -13.42 -10.57
N CYS A 9 -20.45 -12.40 -10.96
CA CYS A 9 -19.12 -12.20 -10.42
C CYS A 9 -19.17 -11.84 -8.93
N VAL A 10 -18.46 -12.61 -8.09
CA VAL A 10 -18.41 -12.40 -6.63
C VAL A 10 -17.83 -11.05 -6.21
N MET A 11 -17.09 -10.38 -7.08
CA MET A 11 -16.46 -9.09 -6.80
C MET A 11 -17.20 -7.89 -7.37
N CYS A 12 -17.70 -7.96 -8.62
CA CYS A 12 -18.29 -6.81 -9.30
C CYS A 12 -19.78 -6.97 -9.63
N GLY A 13 -20.38 -8.13 -9.31
CA GLY A 13 -21.81 -8.39 -9.48
C GLY A 13 -22.31 -8.51 -10.92
N LYS A 14 -21.42 -8.44 -11.92
CA LYS A 14 -21.78 -8.58 -13.34
C LYS A 14 -21.98 -10.05 -13.70
N THR A 15 -22.99 -10.32 -14.52
CA THR A 15 -23.26 -11.65 -15.09
C THR A 15 -22.17 -12.05 -16.08
N ILE A 16 -21.65 -13.27 -15.92
CA ILE A 16 -20.58 -13.87 -16.71
C ILE A 16 -20.93 -15.34 -17.04
N PRO A 17 -20.32 -15.96 -18.04
CA PRO A 17 -20.55 -17.39 -18.32
C PRO A 17 -20.14 -18.28 -17.15
N ALA A 18 -20.90 -19.34 -16.86
CA ALA A 18 -20.67 -20.21 -15.70
C ALA A 18 -19.29 -20.89 -15.71
N TYR A 19 -18.80 -21.25 -16.90
CA TYR A 19 -17.48 -21.86 -17.11
C TYR A 19 -16.30 -20.90 -16.92
N SER A 20 -16.56 -19.59 -16.78
CA SER A 20 -15.51 -18.60 -16.74
C SER A 20 -14.74 -18.64 -15.41
N ASN A 21 -13.43 -18.91 -15.50
CA ASN A 21 -12.51 -18.94 -14.36
C ASN A 21 -12.14 -17.55 -13.84
N PHE A 22 -12.32 -16.51 -14.66
CA PHE A 22 -11.96 -15.12 -14.33
C PHE A 22 -13.00 -14.17 -14.89
N CYS A 23 -13.39 -13.16 -14.12
CA CYS A 23 -14.35 -12.16 -14.60
C CYS A 23 -13.71 -11.31 -15.71
N PRO A 24 -14.29 -11.23 -16.92
CA PRO A 24 -13.75 -10.41 -18.01
C PRO A 24 -13.82 -8.91 -17.72
N TYR A 25 -14.67 -8.49 -16.78
CA TYR A 25 -14.88 -7.08 -16.46
C TYR A 25 -13.95 -6.57 -15.35
N CYS A 26 -13.58 -7.40 -14.39
CA CYS A 26 -12.78 -6.96 -13.22
C CYS A 26 -11.54 -7.83 -12.95
N GLY A 27 -11.30 -8.90 -13.73
CA GLY A 27 -10.14 -9.77 -13.60
C GLY A 27 -10.14 -10.71 -12.40
N ALA A 28 -11.17 -10.67 -11.54
CA ALA A 28 -11.22 -11.49 -10.34
C ALA A 28 -11.41 -12.98 -10.67
N LYS A 29 -10.63 -13.85 -10.04
CA LYS A 29 -10.81 -15.31 -10.12
C LYS A 29 -12.18 -15.70 -9.58
N GLN A 30 -12.89 -16.56 -10.29
CA GLN A 30 -14.21 -17.04 -9.93
C GLN A 30 -14.12 -18.47 -9.40
N PRO A 31 -14.92 -18.81 -8.37
CA PRO A 31 -15.05 -20.20 -7.97
C PRO A 31 -15.67 -21.02 -9.12
N TRP A 32 -15.24 -22.29 -9.23
CA TRP A 32 -15.94 -23.26 -10.06
C TRP A 32 -17.30 -23.52 -9.42
N LEU A 33 -18.37 -23.44 -10.21
CA LEU A 33 -19.64 -24.00 -9.79
C LEU A 33 -19.49 -25.50 -9.99
N GLU A 34 -19.09 -26.22 -8.94
CA GLU A 34 -19.44 -27.63 -8.84
C GLU A 34 -20.97 -27.65 -8.69
N GLU A 35 -21.67 -28.02 -9.75
CA GLU A 35 -23.00 -28.59 -9.57
C GLU A 35 -22.77 -29.82 -8.69
N ASP A 36 -23.48 -29.84 -7.56
CA ASP A 36 -23.45 -30.86 -6.51
C ASP A 36 -22.53 -30.58 -5.31
N GLU A 37 -22.74 -29.45 -4.62
CA GLU A 37 -22.54 -29.45 -3.15
C GLU A 37 -23.63 -30.30 -2.48
N VAL A 38 -23.37 -31.61 -2.52
CA VAL A 38 -23.52 -32.58 -1.43
C VAL A 38 -24.59 -32.21 -0.38
N GLN A 39 -25.70 -32.95 -0.39
CA GLN A 39 -26.54 -33.17 0.79
C GLN A 39 -25.69 -33.83 1.90
N ASN A 40 -24.87 -33.02 2.57
CA ASN A 40 -24.08 -33.46 3.71
C ASN A 40 -25.00 -33.45 4.92
N LYS A 41 -25.35 -34.63 5.46
CA LYS A 41 -26.19 -34.76 6.66
C LYS A 41 -25.67 -33.92 7.82
N ASP A 42 -24.35 -33.72 7.88
CA ASP A 42 -23.67 -32.92 8.89
C ASP A 42 -24.03 -31.42 8.80
N VAL A 43 -24.19 -30.87 7.58
CA VAL A 43 -24.58 -29.47 7.37
C VAL A 43 -26.05 -29.27 7.76
N ASP A 44 -26.91 -30.24 7.45
CA ASP A 44 -28.33 -30.19 7.79
C ASP A 44 -28.55 -30.29 9.31
N GLN A 45 -27.72 -31.08 10.00
CA GLN A 45 -27.73 -31.19 11.46
C GLN A 45 -27.19 -29.92 12.14
N LEU A 46 -26.17 -29.28 11.57
CA LEU A 46 -25.62 -28.00 12.02
C LEU A 46 -26.62 -26.85 11.83
N MET A 47 -27.35 -26.84 10.70
CA MET A 47 -28.43 -25.88 10.43
C MET A 47 -29.61 -26.03 11.41
N LYS A 48 -30.01 -27.26 11.75
CA LYS A 48 -31.05 -27.53 12.76
C LYS A 48 -30.61 -27.08 14.17
N TRP A 49 -29.33 -27.22 14.50
CA TRP A 49 -28.78 -26.72 15.77
C TRP A 49 -28.71 -25.19 15.80
N TYR A 50 -28.31 -24.56 14.69
CA TYR A 50 -28.27 -23.11 14.52
C TYR A 50 -29.66 -22.44 14.60
N GLN A 51 -30.73 -23.12 14.18
CA GLN A 51 -32.10 -22.59 14.30
C GLN A 51 -32.60 -22.49 15.75
N LYS A 52 -32.02 -23.23 16.70
CA LYS A 52 -32.38 -23.13 18.13
C LYS A 52 -31.84 -21.80 18.71
N PRO A 53 -32.56 -21.15 19.64
CA PRO A 53 -32.14 -19.88 20.21
C PRO A 53 -30.73 -19.95 20.82
N VAL A 54 -30.40 -21.06 21.49
CA VAL A 54 -29.09 -21.30 22.09
C VAL A 54 -27.98 -21.40 21.02
N GLY A 55 -28.24 -22.08 19.89
CA GLY A 55 -27.29 -22.19 18.78
C GLY A 55 -27.00 -20.84 18.12
N LYS A 56 -28.02 -19.99 17.94
CA LYS A 56 -27.84 -18.61 17.45
C LYS A 56 -26.95 -17.78 18.37
N PHE A 57 -27.21 -17.79 19.67
CA PHE A 57 -26.37 -17.05 20.63
C PHE A 57 -24.93 -17.53 20.65
N ILE A 58 -24.69 -18.84 20.70
CA ILE A 58 -23.33 -19.41 20.70
C ILE A 58 -22.61 -19.03 19.41
N SER A 59 -23.25 -19.16 18.25
CA SER A 59 -22.62 -18.79 16.97
C SER A 59 -22.25 -17.31 16.87
N LEU A 60 -23.08 -16.41 17.41
CA LEU A 60 -22.80 -14.97 17.47
C LEU A 60 -21.62 -14.68 18.39
N VAL A 61 -21.58 -15.31 19.56
CA VAL A 61 -20.48 -15.13 20.52
C VAL A 61 -19.16 -15.67 19.95
N VAL A 62 -19.18 -16.85 19.34
CA VAL A 62 -17.99 -17.44 18.70
C VAL A 62 -17.54 -16.59 17.51
N GLY A 63 -18.47 -16.14 16.67
CA GLY A 63 -18.16 -15.23 15.56
C GLY A 63 -17.54 -13.92 16.04
N ALA A 64 -18.12 -13.29 17.08
CA ALA A 64 -17.58 -12.09 17.70
C ALA A 64 -16.20 -12.34 18.33
N ALA A 65 -15.99 -13.48 18.97
CA ALA A 65 -14.70 -13.86 19.56
C ALA A 65 -13.63 -14.10 18.50
N VAL A 66 -13.97 -14.71 17.37
CA VAL A 66 -13.05 -14.88 16.24
C VAL A 66 -12.70 -13.52 15.62
N ILE A 67 -13.69 -12.65 15.40
CA ILE A 67 -13.45 -11.29 14.90
C ILE A 67 -12.57 -10.50 15.88
N TYR A 68 -12.85 -10.58 17.18
CA TYR A 68 -12.04 -9.95 18.22
C TYR A 68 -10.62 -10.52 18.27
N PHE A 69 -10.47 -11.84 18.21
CA PHE A 69 -9.17 -12.52 18.24
C PHE A 69 -8.33 -12.20 17.00
N VAL A 70 -8.91 -12.32 15.80
CA VAL A 70 -8.24 -11.93 14.55
C VAL A 70 -7.94 -10.43 14.55
N GLY A 71 -8.89 -9.59 14.97
CA GLY A 71 -8.69 -8.15 15.15
C GLY A 71 -7.61 -7.79 16.17
N SER A 72 -7.41 -8.60 17.21
CA SER A 72 -6.32 -8.42 18.18
C SER A 72 -4.95 -8.88 17.66
N MET A 73 -4.93 -9.87 16.75
CA MET A 73 -3.71 -10.37 16.11
C MET A 73 -3.19 -9.39 15.03
N PHE A 74 -4.09 -8.59 14.44
CA PHE A 74 -3.74 -7.49 13.55
C PHE A 74 -3.90 -6.16 14.30
N THR A 75 -2.83 -5.64 14.91
CA THR A 75 -2.82 -4.24 15.32
C THR A 75 -2.93 -3.36 14.07
N LEU A 76 -4.16 -2.99 13.69
CA LEU A 76 -4.47 -2.04 12.60
C LEU A 76 -3.68 -0.72 12.72
N GLN A 77 -3.13 -0.44 13.91
CA GLN A 77 -2.31 0.73 14.19
C GLN A 77 -0.87 0.68 13.64
N ASP A 78 -0.28 -0.50 13.38
CA ASP A 78 1.16 -0.57 13.08
C ASP A 78 1.53 -0.44 11.59
N GLY A 79 0.56 -0.54 10.68
CA GLY A 79 0.78 -0.50 9.23
C GLY A 79 1.76 -1.59 8.72
N PRO A 80 2.04 -1.66 7.41
CA PRO A 80 3.11 -2.51 6.89
C PRO A 80 4.45 -2.22 7.60
N GLY A 81 5.21 -3.28 7.88
CA GLY A 81 6.51 -3.16 8.52
C GLY A 81 7.44 -2.18 7.79
N HIS A 82 8.25 -1.43 8.55
CA HIS A 82 9.10 -0.36 8.03
C HIS A 82 10.02 -0.79 6.86
N LYS A 83 10.47 -2.06 6.81
CA LYS A 83 11.23 -2.60 5.68
C LYS A 83 10.41 -2.67 4.39
N THR A 84 9.13 -3.03 4.50
CA THR A 84 8.18 -3.05 3.37
C THR A 84 7.95 -1.65 2.83
N VAL A 85 7.69 -0.69 3.73
CA VAL A 85 7.54 0.73 3.38
C VAL A 85 8.78 1.26 2.65
N ALA A 86 9.97 0.97 3.17
CA ALA A 86 11.24 1.38 2.54
C ALA A 86 11.41 0.78 1.13
N ARG A 87 11.08 -0.50 0.95
CA ARG A 87 11.14 -1.19 -0.36
C ARG A 87 10.18 -0.58 -1.37
N GLU A 88 8.91 -0.39 -0.99
CA GLU A 88 7.89 0.20 -1.84
C GLU A 88 8.23 1.63 -2.24
N LEU A 89 8.73 2.44 -1.31
CA LEU A 89 9.17 3.80 -1.60
C LEU A 89 10.39 3.82 -2.52
N THR A 90 11.33 2.89 -2.35
CA THR A 90 12.47 2.76 -3.26
C THR A 90 12.01 2.44 -4.69
N GLN A 91 11.05 1.53 -4.83
CA GLN A 91 10.45 1.23 -6.13
C GLN A 91 9.67 2.41 -6.70
N TYR A 92 8.86 3.08 -5.88
CA TYR A 92 8.05 4.22 -6.31
C TYR A 92 8.89 5.43 -6.73
N LEU A 93 9.98 5.73 -6.02
CA LEU A 93 10.80 6.91 -6.30
C LEU A 93 11.86 6.65 -7.38
N PHE A 94 12.42 5.45 -7.42
CA PHE A 94 13.61 5.14 -8.20
C PHE A 94 13.45 3.95 -9.16
N ASN A 95 12.28 3.32 -9.19
CA ASN A 95 12.03 2.11 -9.97
C ASN A 95 13.08 1.01 -9.73
N THR A 96 13.63 0.94 -8.51
CA THR A 96 14.72 0.02 -8.12
C THR A 96 15.97 0.06 -9.00
N GLN A 97 16.20 1.16 -9.72
CA GLN A 97 17.35 1.28 -10.62
C GLN A 97 18.65 1.60 -9.88
N ASP A 98 19.73 0.94 -10.28
CA ASP A 98 21.07 1.15 -9.75
C ASP A 98 21.69 2.49 -10.19
N LYS A 99 21.30 3.00 -11.35
CA LYS A 99 21.75 4.30 -11.89
C LYS A 99 20.53 5.15 -12.12
N THR A 100 20.41 6.21 -11.34
CA THR A 100 19.31 7.19 -11.47
C THR A 100 19.88 8.58 -11.65
N PRO A 101 19.06 9.55 -12.10
CA PRO A 101 19.43 10.96 -12.05
C PRO A 101 19.79 11.47 -10.66
N TYR A 102 19.42 10.73 -9.59
CA TYR A 102 19.68 11.07 -8.18
C TYR A 102 20.93 10.37 -7.62
N GLY A 103 21.69 9.67 -8.46
CA GLY A 103 22.96 9.03 -8.12
C GLY A 103 22.93 7.50 -8.25
N LYS A 104 24.05 6.87 -7.87
CA LYS A 104 24.22 5.41 -7.89
C LYS A 104 23.61 4.78 -6.63
N LYS A 105 22.69 3.84 -6.82
CA LYS A 105 21.97 3.10 -5.77
C LYS A 105 21.34 4.03 -4.73
N PRO A 106 20.41 4.92 -5.13
CA PRO A 106 19.64 5.68 -4.14
C PRO A 106 18.86 4.69 -3.26
N SER A 107 18.66 5.03 -1.99
CA SER A 107 17.97 4.14 -1.05
C SER A 107 17.00 4.90 -0.17
N VAL A 108 15.99 4.19 0.32
CA VAL A 108 15.02 4.70 1.27
C VAL A 108 15.09 3.86 2.54
N GLU A 109 15.04 4.52 3.69
CA GLU A 109 14.91 3.92 5.00
C GLU A 109 13.64 4.47 5.65
N ALA A 110 12.87 3.61 6.32
CA ALA A 110 11.73 4.02 7.11
C ALA A 110 11.94 3.61 8.56
N ASP A 111 11.55 4.47 9.49
CA ASP A 111 11.70 4.29 10.92
C ASP A 111 10.43 4.83 11.61
N LYS A 112 9.89 4.06 12.58
CA LYS A 112 8.64 4.40 13.28
C LYS A 112 8.70 5.74 14.00
N ASN A 113 9.88 6.20 14.41
CA ASN A 113 10.06 7.42 15.19
C ASN A 113 10.65 8.56 14.36
N LYS A 114 11.53 8.23 13.40
CA LYS A 114 12.25 9.22 12.57
C LYS A 114 11.57 9.48 11.23
N GLY A 115 10.60 8.68 10.83
CA GLY A 115 9.92 8.77 9.54
C GLY A 115 10.72 8.17 8.40
N VAL A 116 10.55 8.72 7.20
CA VAL A 116 11.16 8.26 5.96
C VAL A 116 12.41 9.08 5.64
N THR A 117 13.55 8.41 5.48
CA THR A 117 14.81 8.99 5.03
C THR A 117 15.15 8.51 3.64
N ILE A 118 15.24 9.42 2.68
CA ILE A 118 15.60 9.17 1.29
C ILE A 118 17.06 9.62 1.10
N LYS A 119 17.92 8.70 0.64
CA LYS A 119 19.35 8.94 0.43
C LYS A 119 19.65 9.06 -1.06
N VAL A 120 20.07 10.24 -1.47
CA VAL A 120 20.48 10.55 -2.85
C VAL A 120 21.88 11.18 -2.84
N SER A 121 22.56 11.24 -3.99
CA SER A 121 23.86 11.90 -4.07
C SER A 121 23.69 13.41 -4.33
N GLN A 122 24.37 14.26 -3.56
CA GLN A 122 24.45 15.70 -3.80
C GLN A 122 25.19 16.02 -5.12
N ASN A 123 26.02 15.10 -5.60
CA ASN A 123 26.73 15.21 -6.88
C ASN A 123 25.96 14.54 -8.02
N SER A 124 24.71 14.16 -7.78
CA SER A 124 23.84 13.57 -8.80
C SER A 124 23.49 14.54 -9.92
N GLN A 125 23.05 13.99 -11.04
CA GLN A 125 22.62 14.77 -12.20
C GLN A 125 21.49 15.74 -11.82
N ALA A 126 20.48 15.29 -11.07
CA ALA A 126 19.35 16.10 -10.66
C ALA A 126 19.77 17.33 -9.83
N VAL A 127 20.72 17.17 -8.90
CA VAL A 127 21.20 18.30 -8.08
C VAL A 127 22.14 19.23 -8.87
N LYS A 128 22.92 18.69 -9.82
CA LYS A 128 23.74 19.50 -10.73
C LYS A 128 22.88 20.35 -11.66
N GLU A 129 21.86 19.76 -12.26
CA GLU A 129 20.93 20.46 -13.15
C GLU A 129 20.10 21.49 -12.40
N LEU A 130 19.67 21.18 -11.16
CA LEU A 130 19.03 22.16 -10.29
C LEU A 130 19.89 23.42 -10.10
N LYS A 131 21.18 23.25 -9.79
CA LYS A 131 22.13 24.37 -9.64
C LYS A 131 22.33 25.15 -10.94
N ALA A 132 22.16 24.50 -12.09
CA ALA A 132 22.28 25.10 -13.40
C ALA A 132 20.97 25.75 -13.89
N GLY A 133 19.91 25.78 -13.07
CA GLY A 133 18.62 26.39 -13.43
C GLY A 133 17.64 25.45 -14.13
N ASN A 134 17.92 24.15 -14.19
CA ASN A 134 17.06 23.12 -14.79
C ASN A 134 16.48 22.20 -13.70
N PRO A 135 15.40 22.60 -12.99
CA PRO A 135 14.96 21.92 -11.78
C PRO A 135 14.09 20.69 -12.02
N ASP A 136 13.71 20.35 -13.26
CA ASP A 136 12.66 19.34 -13.55
C ASP A 136 12.87 18.00 -12.86
N LYS A 137 14.09 17.46 -12.92
CA LYS A 137 14.42 16.18 -12.28
C LYS A 137 14.34 16.29 -10.76
N TRP A 138 14.74 17.42 -10.19
CA TRP A 138 14.60 17.66 -8.76
C TRP A 138 13.13 17.81 -8.36
N ASN A 139 12.36 18.60 -9.11
CA ASN A 139 10.94 18.84 -8.89
C ASN A 139 10.12 17.56 -8.97
N TYR A 140 10.50 16.63 -9.85
CA TYR A 140 9.89 15.30 -9.89
C TYR A 140 10.01 14.54 -8.56
N LEU A 141 11.22 14.51 -7.98
CA LEU A 141 11.44 13.88 -6.68
C LEU A 141 10.67 14.61 -5.57
N VAL A 142 10.66 15.93 -5.60
CA VAL A 142 9.94 16.78 -4.63
C VAL A 142 8.44 16.47 -4.68
N ASN A 143 7.82 16.49 -5.86
CA ASN A 143 6.40 16.25 -6.04
C ASN A 143 6.00 14.83 -5.62
N ARG A 144 6.75 13.81 -6.04
CA ARG A 144 6.49 12.42 -5.59
C ARG A 144 6.64 12.24 -4.08
N SER A 145 7.65 12.88 -3.48
CA SER A 145 7.83 12.86 -2.02
C SER A 145 6.68 13.55 -1.31
N ARG A 146 6.20 14.68 -1.86
CA ARG A 146 5.06 15.44 -1.36
C ARG A 146 3.77 14.62 -1.37
N ASP A 147 3.43 14.08 -2.53
CA ASP A 147 2.19 13.31 -2.73
C ASP A 147 2.16 12.08 -1.82
N ARG A 148 3.30 11.38 -1.72
CA ARG A 148 3.41 10.19 -0.90
C ARG A 148 3.40 10.49 0.60
N SER A 149 4.06 11.56 1.03
CA SER A 149 3.99 12.07 2.41
C SER A 149 2.55 12.43 2.80
N LYS A 150 1.81 13.12 1.92
CA LYS A 150 0.39 13.44 2.12
C LYS A 150 -0.48 12.19 2.21
N ALA A 151 -0.24 11.19 1.35
CA ALA A 151 -0.95 9.92 1.40
C ALA A 151 -0.67 9.17 2.73
N PHE A 152 0.58 9.17 3.19
CA PHE A 152 0.95 8.49 4.42
C PHE A 152 0.30 9.11 5.66
N HIS A 153 0.15 10.43 5.69
CA HIS A 153 -0.57 11.12 6.76
C HIS A 153 -2.04 10.66 6.89
N LYS A 154 -2.68 10.30 5.77
CA LYS A 154 -4.07 9.85 5.75
C LYS A 154 -4.24 8.37 6.07
N VAL A 155 -3.28 7.54 5.69
CA VAL A 155 -3.39 6.07 5.76
C VAL A 155 -2.83 5.50 7.05
N TYR A 156 -1.73 6.04 7.56
CA TYR A 156 -1.06 5.49 8.74
C TYR A 156 -1.47 6.23 10.01
N ALA A 157 -1.86 5.49 11.04
CA ALA A 157 -2.12 6.05 12.37
C ALA A 157 -0.87 6.74 12.95
N ASN A 158 0.33 6.22 12.64
CA ASN A 158 1.58 6.87 13.01
C ASN A 158 1.96 7.94 11.97
N HIS A 159 1.65 9.20 12.28
CA HIS A 159 1.99 10.36 11.46
C HIS A 159 3.51 10.58 11.28
N ALA A 160 4.39 9.94 12.07
CA ALA A 160 5.84 10.02 11.84
C ALA A 160 6.22 9.49 10.46
N TYR A 161 5.50 8.49 9.92
CA TYR A 161 5.73 8.00 8.57
C TYR A 161 5.45 9.04 7.50
N ALA A 162 4.63 10.05 7.76
CA ALA A 162 4.41 11.15 6.83
C ALA A 162 5.58 12.14 6.76
N LYS A 163 6.58 12.02 7.66
CA LYS A 163 7.77 12.89 7.68
C LYS A 163 8.82 12.32 6.75
N PHE A 164 9.06 13.01 5.64
CA PHE A 164 10.03 12.62 4.61
C PHE A 164 11.22 13.57 4.66
N LYS A 165 12.42 12.99 4.65
CA LYS A 165 13.67 13.74 4.65
C LYS A 165 14.58 13.21 3.56
N VAL A 166 14.97 14.06 2.62
CA VAL A 166 16.01 13.74 1.62
C VAL A 166 17.35 14.26 2.12
N ILE A 167 18.34 13.37 2.22
CA ILE A 167 19.70 13.68 2.65
C ILE A 167 20.72 13.26 1.61
N ASP A 168 21.91 13.86 1.69
CA ASP A 168 23.04 13.33 0.94
C ASP A 168 23.47 11.95 1.47
N LYS A 169 23.78 11.05 0.54
CA LYS A 169 24.19 9.68 0.83
C LYS A 169 25.55 9.61 1.52
N HIS A 170 26.46 10.54 1.19
CA HIS A 170 27.82 10.58 1.73
C HIS A 170 27.91 11.44 3.00
N ASP A 171 27.06 12.46 3.12
CA ASP A 171 26.98 13.33 4.29
C ASP A 171 25.53 13.45 4.81
N LYS A 172 25.22 12.67 5.87
CA LYS A 172 23.89 12.63 6.48
C LYS A 172 23.46 13.96 7.12
N LYS A 173 24.39 14.88 7.39
CA LYS A 173 24.08 16.20 7.96
C LYS A 173 23.50 17.14 6.90
N LYS A 174 23.83 16.90 5.62
CA LYS A 174 23.32 17.69 4.51
C LYS A 174 21.90 17.26 4.15
N VAL A 175 20.94 18.09 4.54
CA VAL A 175 19.54 17.94 4.18
C VAL A 175 19.28 18.68 2.87
N LEU A 176 18.60 18.01 1.95
CA LEU A 176 18.28 18.52 0.62
C LEU A 176 16.77 18.84 0.49
N LEU A 177 15.91 18.07 1.17
CA LEU A 177 14.47 18.28 1.20
C LEU A 177 13.90 17.83 2.55
N LYS A 178 12.93 18.55 3.09
CA LYS A 178 12.05 18.10 4.18
C LYS A 178 10.60 18.29 3.76
N VAL A 179 9.81 17.24 3.90
CA VAL A 179 8.37 17.26 3.70
C VAL A 179 7.71 16.67 4.95
N ASP A 180 6.67 17.32 5.44
CA ASP A 180 5.83 16.79 6.51
C ASP A 180 4.37 16.82 6.07
N SER A 181 3.75 15.66 5.97
CA SER A 181 2.33 15.52 5.67
C SER A 181 1.87 16.21 4.37
N GLY A 182 2.78 16.31 3.39
CA GLY A 182 2.57 17.01 2.12
C GLY A 182 3.02 18.48 2.11
N ASP A 183 3.42 19.04 3.24
CA ASP A 183 3.98 20.39 3.29
C ASP A 183 5.49 20.36 3.08
N ILE A 184 6.00 21.17 2.16
CA ILE A 184 7.45 21.36 2.02
C ILE A 184 7.93 22.30 3.13
N LYS A 185 8.72 21.76 4.07
CA LYS A 185 9.30 22.55 5.17
C LYS A 185 10.68 23.10 4.85
N TYR A 186 11.38 22.49 3.89
CA TYR A 186 12.68 22.95 3.40
C TYR A 186 12.96 22.33 2.03
N ASN A 187 13.44 23.13 1.08
CA ASN A 187 13.90 22.65 -0.21
C ASN A 187 15.22 23.34 -0.61
N ILE A 188 16.22 22.57 -1.02
CA ILE A 188 17.50 23.14 -1.48
C ILE A 188 17.33 23.98 -2.75
N ALA A 189 16.28 23.74 -3.55
CA ALA A 189 15.96 24.54 -4.73
C ALA A 189 15.74 26.02 -4.38
N ASP A 190 15.20 26.32 -3.20
CA ASP A 190 14.91 27.69 -2.75
C ASP A 190 16.18 28.54 -2.62
N LYS A 191 17.37 27.91 -2.58
CA LYS A 191 18.68 28.61 -2.60
C LYS A 191 19.12 29.04 -3.99
N TYR A 192 18.55 28.45 -5.02
CA TYR A 192 18.95 28.63 -6.42
C TYR A 192 17.91 29.42 -7.22
N HIS A 193 16.67 29.51 -6.71
CA HIS A 193 15.69 30.47 -7.19
C HIS A 193 15.99 31.85 -6.58
N LYS A 194 16.68 32.70 -7.35
CA LYS A 194 16.69 34.15 -7.15
C LYS A 194 15.58 34.79 -7.96
#